data_AF-A0A662R8P3-F1
#
_entry.id   AF-A0A662R8P3-F1
#
_cell.length_a   1.000
_cell.length_b   1.000
_cell.length_c   1.000
_cell.angle_alpha   90.00
_cell.angle_beta   90.00
_cell.angle_gamma   90.00
#
_symmetry.space_group_name_H-M   'P 1'
#
loop_
_entity.id
_entity.type
_entity.pdbx_description
1 polymer ?
#
loop_
_entity_poly.entity_id
_entity_poly.type
_entity_poly.pdbx_seq_one_letter_code
_entity_poly.pdbx_strand_id
1 'polypeptide(L)'
;MKRLTLVVSGDVQRAGYRDRVIELSRSLGLSGYAENLPDGRVRVVAEGEEEKLDLLREYADIRNALINVESIKRSFSEAADEFSNFSKLVKSGETDERLDTAAELLKELIDITKHGFNTLNTTMTAGFDNLAKRQGMMLEKQDSMLEKQNSLIKLTEKGFSDVKTEMKTGFGEVKQEMGKGFAEVK
;
A
#
# COMPACT_ATOMS: atom_id res chain seq x y z
N MET A 1 29.32 -46.26 -3.83
CA MET A 1 28.46 -45.12 -3.42
C MET A 1 27.24 -45.68 -2.71
N LYS A 2 26.65 -44.95 -1.77
CA LYS A 2 25.43 -45.37 -1.08
C LYS A 2 24.25 -44.50 -1.51
N ARG A 3 23.04 -45.00 -1.29
CA ARG A 3 21.79 -44.25 -1.43
C ARG A 3 21.18 -44.07 -0.05
N LEU A 4 20.85 -42.82 0.31
CA LEU A 4 20.09 -42.45 1.48
C LEU A 4 18.67 -42.06 1.06
N THR A 5 17.67 -42.67 1.70
CA THR A 5 16.28 -42.22 1.60
C THR A 5 15.84 -41.64 2.94
N LEU A 6 15.37 -40.38 2.91
CA LEU A 6 14.75 -39.72 4.04
C LEU A 6 13.25 -39.55 3.77
N VAL A 7 12.43 -39.89 4.74
CA VAL A 7 10.99 -39.56 4.75
C VAL A 7 10.72 -38.65 5.92
N VAL A 8 10.35 -37.42 5.63
CA VAL A 8 10.31 -36.29 6.57
C VAL A 8 8.88 -35.86 6.80
N SER A 9 8.48 -35.68 8.06
CA SER A 9 7.17 -35.17 8.47
C SER A 9 7.28 -33.88 9.28
N GLY A 10 6.18 -33.13 9.34
CA GLY A 10 6.06 -31.83 10.01
C GLY A 10 5.60 -30.75 9.02
N ASP A 11 5.92 -29.50 9.33
CA ASP A 11 5.62 -28.34 8.47
C ASP A 11 6.68 -28.20 7.38
N VAL A 12 6.67 -29.15 6.44
CA VAL A 12 7.72 -29.30 5.41
C VAL A 12 7.24 -29.07 3.99
N GLN A 13 5.93 -29.05 3.74
CA GLN A 13 5.38 -28.71 2.42
C GLN A 13 5.00 -27.23 2.34
N ARG A 14 5.15 -26.63 1.15
CA ARG A 14 4.87 -25.19 0.88
C ARG A 14 5.70 -24.21 1.73
N ALA A 15 6.63 -24.72 2.53
CA ALA A 15 7.52 -23.97 3.44
C ALA A 15 8.95 -23.74 2.88
N GLY A 16 9.26 -24.23 1.68
CA GLY A 16 10.60 -24.13 1.08
C GLY A 16 11.59 -25.24 1.47
N TYR A 17 11.15 -26.24 2.25
CA TYR A 17 11.99 -27.36 2.69
C TYR A 17 12.71 -28.08 1.53
N ARG A 18 11.98 -28.46 0.47
CA ARG A 18 12.57 -29.13 -0.70
C ARG A 18 13.70 -28.29 -1.31
N ASP A 19 13.50 -26.99 -1.44
CA ASP A 19 14.49 -26.09 -2.04
C ASP A 19 15.75 -26.01 -1.18
N ARG A 20 15.60 -25.97 0.15
CA ARG A 20 16.73 -25.99 1.08
C ARG A 20 17.52 -27.30 1.07
N VAL A 21 16.83 -28.44 1.02
CA VAL A 21 17.47 -29.76 0.92
C VAL A 21 18.19 -29.94 -0.41
N ILE A 22 17.62 -29.43 -1.51
CA ILE A 22 18.26 -29.48 -2.84
C ILE A 22 19.54 -28.64 -2.83
N GLU A 23 19.51 -27.43 -2.30
CA GLU A 23 20.68 -26.55 -2.19
C GLU A 23 21.80 -27.22 -1.37
N LEU A 24 21.47 -27.76 -0.20
CA LEU A 24 22.39 -28.51 0.65
C LEU A 24 22.97 -29.73 -0.05
N SER A 25 22.13 -30.52 -0.73
CA SER A 25 22.59 -31.74 -1.41
C SER A 25 23.55 -31.40 -2.55
N ARG A 26 23.30 -30.31 -3.28
CA ARG A 26 24.20 -29.80 -4.32
C ARG A 26 25.52 -29.31 -3.76
N SER A 27 25.51 -28.57 -2.65
CA SER A 27 26.75 -28.08 -2.02
C SER A 27 27.62 -29.21 -1.48
N LEU A 28 27.01 -30.32 -1.06
CA LEU A 28 27.70 -31.55 -0.66
C LEU A 28 28.16 -32.41 -1.86
N GLY A 29 27.76 -32.08 -3.09
CA GLY A 29 28.09 -32.87 -4.29
C GLY A 29 27.33 -34.20 -4.39
N LEU A 30 26.11 -34.26 -3.85
CA LEU A 30 25.22 -35.41 -3.92
C LEU A 30 24.28 -35.30 -5.13
N SER A 31 23.86 -36.45 -5.67
CA SER A 31 22.85 -36.54 -6.74
C SER A 31 21.55 -37.16 -6.22
N GLY A 32 20.41 -36.91 -6.86
CA GLY A 32 19.12 -37.43 -6.40
C GLY A 32 17.93 -36.49 -6.59
N TYR A 33 16.93 -36.62 -5.73
CA TYR A 33 15.74 -35.78 -5.79
C TYR A 33 15.04 -35.58 -4.44
N ALA A 34 14.22 -34.53 -4.38
CA ALA A 34 13.24 -34.34 -3.32
C ALA A 34 11.82 -34.24 -3.91
N GLU A 35 10.88 -35.03 -3.39
CA GLU A 35 9.48 -35.06 -3.82
C GLU A 35 8.51 -34.81 -2.66
N ASN A 36 7.36 -34.18 -2.95
CA ASN A 36 6.25 -34.14 -2.02
C ASN A 36 5.44 -35.45 -2.11
N LEU A 37 5.11 -36.01 -0.95
CA LEU A 37 4.19 -37.12 -0.84
C LEU A 37 2.75 -36.61 -0.61
N PRO A 38 1.71 -37.33 -1.08
CA PRO A 38 0.31 -36.90 -0.94
C PRO A 38 -0.17 -36.78 0.51
N ASP A 39 0.53 -37.43 1.44
CA ASP A 39 0.20 -37.45 2.87
C ASP A 39 0.88 -36.32 3.67
N GLY A 40 1.36 -35.28 2.98
CA GLY A 40 2.00 -34.12 3.61
C GLY A 40 3.49 -34.31 3.93
N ARG A 41 4.07 -35.50 3.72
CA ARG A 41 5.50 -35.75 3.95
C ARG A 41 6.36 -35.35 2.76
N VAL A 42 7.67 -35.26 2.97
CA VAL A 42 8.66 -35.08 1.89
C VAL A 42 9.56 -36.31 1.85
N ARG A 43 9.78 -36.86 0.65
CA ARG A 43 10.79 -37.89 0.43
C ARG A 43 12.01 -37.28 -0.24
N VAL A 44 13.18 -37.57 0.30
CA VAL A 44 14.48 -37.17 -0.24
C VAL A 44 15.24 -38.44 -0.55
N VAL A 45 15.69 -38.60 -1.79
CA VAL A 45 16.60 -39.68 -2.21
C VAL A 45 17.89 -39.03 -2.64
N ALA A 46 19.00 -39.42 -2.02
CA ALA A 46 20.33 -38.90 -2.30
C ALA A 46 21.32 -40.03 -2.50
N GLU A 47 22.22 -39.89 -3.46
CA GLU A 47 23.33 -40.81 -3.73
C GLU A 47 24.67 -40.08 -3.64
N GLY A 48 25.67 -40.78 -3.12
CA GLY A 48 27.04 -40.26 -3.02
C GLY A 48 27.91 -41.01 -2.04
N GLU A 49 28.95 -40.34 -1.56
CA GLU A 49 29.84 -40.84 -0.51
C GLU A 49 29.12 -40.83 0.84
N GLU A 50 29.36 -41.85 1.65
CA GLU A 50 28.67 -42.06 2.93
C GLU A 50 28.81 -40.86 3.88
N GLU A 51 30.00 -40.27 3.97
CA GLU A 51 30.28 -39.10 4.81
C GLU A 51 29.39 -37.90 4.43
N LYS A 52 29.18 -37.67 3.14
CA LYS A 52 28.32 -36.58 2.63
C LYS A 52 26.84 -36.87 2.88
N LEU A 53 26.44 -38.14 2.77
CA LEU A 53 25.07 -38.55 3.08
C LEU A 53 24.77 -38.39 4.58
N ASP A 54 25.75 -38.66 5.44
CA ASP A 54 25.62 -38.43 6.88
C ASP A 54 25.48 -36.95 7.22
N LEU A 55 26.22 -36.07 6.53
CA LEU A 55 26.03 -34.61 6.65
C LEU A 55 24.64 -34.19 6.18
N LEU A 56 24.18 -34.67 5.02
CA LEU A 56 22.82 -34.39 4.53
C LEU A 56 21.77 -34.81 5.56
N ARG A 57 21.94 -35.99 6.15
CA ARG A 57 21.04 -36.56 7.16
C ARG A 57 20.96 -35.69 8.43
N GLU A 58 22.06 -35.08 8.83
CA GLU A 58 22.12 -34.17 9.99
C GLU A 58 21.45 -32.84 9.68
N TYR A 59 21.81 -32.22 8.56
CA TYR A 59 21.29 -30.89 8.17
C TYR A 59 19.87 -30.91 7.63
N ALA A 60 19.30 -32.09 7.34
CA ALA A 60 17.90 -32.26 6.95
C ALA A 60 16.90 -31.97 8.09
N ASP A 61 17.33 -31.95 9.36
CA ASP A 61 16.47 -31.55 10.49
C ASP A 61 16.41 -30.02 10.62
N ILE A 62 15.68 -29.39 9.70
CA ILE A 62 15.55 -27.95 9.61
C ILE A 62 14.42 -27.47 10.53
N ARG A 63 14.75 -26.52 11.42
CA ARG A 63 13.79 -25.85 12.30
C ARG A 63 14.00 -24.35 12.25
N ASN A 64 13.01 -23.63 11.74
CA ASN A 64 12.96 -22.18 11.69
C ASN A 64 11.49 -21.70 11.68
N ALA A 65 11.26 -20.40 11.47
CA ALA A 65 9.93 -19.80 11.51
C ALA A 65 8.95 -20.34 10.44
N LEU A 66 9.45 -20.90 9.34
CA LEU A 66 8.64 -21.39 8.22
C LEU A 66 8.64 -22.91 8.10
N ILE A 67 9.72 -23.57 8.52
CA ILE A 67 9.94 -25.01 8.39
C ILE A 67 10.11 -25.60 9.78
N ASN A 68 9.33 -26.63 10.10
CA ASN A 68 9.45 -27.36 11.36
C ASN A 68 9.44 -28.88 11.09
N VAL A 69 10.61 -29.50 11.13
CA VAL A 69 10.74 -30.95 11.01
C VAL A 69 10.42 -31.63 12.33
N GLU A 70 9.37 -32.46 12.31
CA GLU A 70 8.92 -33.24 13.48
C GLU A 70 9.59 -34.60 13.55
N SER A 71 9.70 -35.29 12.41
CA SER A 71 10.33 -36.61 12.37
C SER A 71 10.99 -36.89 11.02
N ILE A 72 12.06 -37.69 11.06
CA ILE A 72 12.79 -38.16 9.88
C ILE A 72 12.96 -39.68 9.99
N LYS A 73 12.35 -40.43 9.07
CA LYS A 73 12.68 -41.85 8.86
C LYS A 73 13.79 -41.97 7.82
N ARG A 74 14.75 -42.87 8.06
CA ARG A 74 16.01 -42.96 7.31
C ARG A 74 16.25 -44.41 6.90
N SER A 75 16.66 -44.63 5.66
CA SER A 75 17.07 -45.95 5.17
C SER A 75 18.21 -45.82 4.17
N PHE A 76 19.20 -46.71 4.29
CA PHE A 76 20.31 -46.82 3.35
C PHE A 76 20.13 -48.01 2.42
N SER A 77 20.60 -47.87 1.18
CA SER A 77 20.71 -48.95 0.20
C SER A 77 21.93 -48.73 -0.69
N GLU A 78 22.20 -49.69 -1.58
CA GLU A 78 23.17 -49.50 -2.66
C GLU A 78 22.71 -48.37 -3.60
N ALA A 79 23.67 -47.58 -4.09
CA ALA A 79 23.41 -46.57 -5.11
C ALA A 79 23.17 -47.25 -6.46
N ALA A 80 22.19 -46.77 -7.22
CA ALA A 80 21.90 -47.25 -8.57
C ALA A 80 22.56 -46.38 -9.66
N ASP A 81 23.20 -45.26 -9.26
CA ASP A 81 23.88 -44.31 -10.16
C ASP A 81 22.95 -43.73 -11.23
N GLU A 82 21.69 -43.51 -10.84
CA GLU A 82 20.59 -43.12 -11.72
C GLU A 82 20.48 -41.60 -11.89
N PHE A 83 21.24 -40.82 -11.12
CA PHE A 83 21.07 -39.37 -11.03
C PHE A 83 22.36 -38.63 -11.39
N SER A 84 22.28 -37.78 -12.42
CA SER A 84 23.39 -36.89 -12.80
C SER A 84 23.44 -35.60 -11.97
N ASN A 85 22.35 -35.25 -11.31
CA ASN A 85 22.19 -34.01 -10.53
C ASN A 85 21.18 -34.19 -9.40
N PHE A 86 21.10 -33.21 -8.50
CA PHE A 86 20.03 -33.13 -7.51
C PHE A 86 18.87 -32.25 -8.00
N SER A 87 17.65 -32.79 -8.03
CA SER A 87 16.48 -32.14 -8.65
C SER A 87 15.23 -32.08 -7.75
N LYS A 88 14.33 -31.15 -8.04
CA LYS A 88 12.99 -31.10 -7.43
C LYS A 88 12.05 -31.95 -8.26
N LEU A 89 11.53 -33.03 -7.71
CA LEU A 89 10.55 -33.86 -8.39
C LEU A 89 9.15 -33.31 -8.10
N VAL A 90 8.46 -32.92 -9.17
CA VAL A 90 7.09 -32.41 -9.15
C VAL A 90 6.21 -33.47 -9.78
N LYS A 91 5.16 -33.90 -9.08
CA LYS A 91 4.24 -34.91 -9.62
C LYS A 91 3.31 -34.27 -10.65
N SER A 92 2.87 -35.06 -11.63
CA SER A 92 1.80 -34.67 -12.54
C SER A 92 0.56 -34.25 -11.74
N GLY A 93 0.02 -33.06 -12.00
CA GLY A 93 -1.11 -32.47 -11.26
C GLY A 93 -0.72 -31.54 -10.10
N GLU A 94 0.48 -31.66 -9.51
CA GLU A 94 0.92 -30.77 -8.40
C GLU A 94 0.99 -29.30 -8.86
N THR A 95 1.38 -29.07 -10.11
CA THR A 95 1.41 -27.73 -10.70
C THR A 95 0.00 -27.20 -10.97
N ASP A 96 -0.91 -28.05 -11.43
CA ASP A 96 -2.27 -27.66 -11.80
C ASP A 96 -3.06 -27.22 -10.57
N GLU A 97 -3.01 -28.00 -9.48
CA GLU A 97 -3.64 -27.65 -8.19
C GLU A 97 -3.11 -26.31 -7.63
N ARG A 98 -1.81 -26.05 -7.80
CA ARG A 98 -1.19 -24.78 -7.38
C ARG A 98 -1.64 -23.61 -8.24
N LEU A 99 -1.83 -23.82 -9.54
CA LEU A 99 -2.31 -22.80 -10.47
C LEU A 99 -3.78 -22.46 -10.20
N ASP A 100 -4.63 -23.46 -9.94
CA ASP A 100 -6.02 -23.24 -9.56
C ASP A 100 -6.14 -22.43 -8.26
N THR A 101 -5.35 -22.80 -7.25
CA THR A 101 -5.28 -22.05 -5.98
C THR A 101 -4.82 -20.61 -6.22
N ALA A 102 -3.81 -20.41 -7.07
CA ALA A 102 -3.32 -19.08 -7.39
C ALA A 102 -4.36 -18.24 -8.15
N ALA A 103 -5.12 -18.86 -9.05
CA ALA A 103 -6.19 -18.21 -9.79
C ALA A 103 -7.30 -17.69 -8.87
N GLU A 104 -7.72 -18.48 -7.87
CA GLU A 104 -8.72 -18.04 -6.88
C GLU A 104 -8.21 -16.88 -6.01
N LEU A 105 -6.97 -16.95 -5.52
CA LEU A 105 -6.36 -15.85 -4.76
C LEU A 105 -6.26 -14.56 -5.58
N LEU A 106 -5.91 -14.67 -6.87
CA LEU A 106 -5.87 -13.51 -7.77
C LEU A 106 -7.25 -12.91 -8.02
N LYS A 107 -8.28 -13.75 -8.15
CA LYS A 107 -9.67 -13.31 -8.29
C LYS A 107 -10.13 -12.53 -7.05
N GLU A 108 -9.87 -13.07 -5.85
CA GLU A 108 -10.17 -12.39 -4.59
C GLU A 108 -9.45 -11.04 -4.48
N LEU A 109 -8.16 -10.99 -4.83
CA LEU A 109 -7.39 -9.75 -4.84
C LEU A 109 -7.97 -8.71 -5.81
N ILE A 110 -8.35 -9.13 -7.02
CA ILE A 110 -8.98 -8.25 -8.01
C ILE A 110 -10.29 -7.69 -7.48
N ASP A 111 -11.12 -8.51 -6.83
CA ASP A 111 -12.41 -8.07 -6.30
C ASP A 111 -12.24 -7.09 -5.14
N ILE A 112 -11.35 -7.39 -4.18
CA ILE A 112 -11.00 -6.46 -3.09
C ILE A 112 -10.50 -5.12 -3.67
N THR A 113 -9.63 -5.18 -4.67
CA THR A 113 -9.06 -3.99 -5.31
C THR A 113 -10.15 -3.16 -6.01
N LYS A 114 -11.01 -3.79 -6.81
CA LYS A 114 -12.13 -3.13 -7.49
C LYS A 114 -13.06 -2.45 -6.49
N HIS A 115 -13.42 -3.14 -5.40
CA HIS A 115 -14.25 -2.57 -4.35
C HIS A 115 -13.58 -1.37 -3.69
N GLY A 116 -12.30 -1.48 -3.30
CA GLY A 116 -11.54 -0.39 -2.70
C GLY A 116 -11.47 0.85 -3.61
N PHE A 117 -11.18 0.67 -4.90
CA PHE A 117 -11.14 1.77 -5.87
C PHE A 117 -12.51 2.39 -6.11
N ASN A 118 -13.57 1.60 -6.18
CA ASN A 118 -14.93 2.12 -6.32
C ASN A 118 -15.34 2.96 -5.11
N THR A 119 -15.08 2.47 -3.89
CA THR A 119 -15.35 3.21 -2.66
C THR A 119 -14.56 4.53 -2.63
N LEU A 120 -13.26 4.48 -2.95
CA LEU A 120 -12.43 5.69 -3.05
C LEU A 120 -12.98 6.68 -4.07
N ASN A 121 -13.34 6.22 -5.26
CA ASN A 121 -13.89 7.07 -6.31
C ASN A 121 -15.19 7.76 -5.87
N THR A 122 -16.10 7.02 -5.23
CA THR A 122 -17.35 7.58 -4.70
C THR A 122 -17.09 8.61 -3.59
N THR A 123 -16.22 8.28 -2.62
CA THR A 123 -15.90 9.19 -1.53
C THR A 123 -15.18 10.45 -2.00
N MET A 124 -14.25 10.33 -2.95
CA MET A 124 -13.54 11.48 -3.53
C MET A 124 -14.48 12.37 -4.34
N THR A 125 -15.35 11.78 -5.18
CA THR A 125 -16.35 12.53 -5.95
C THR A 125 -17.26 13.33 -5.01
N ALA A 126 -17.81 12.68 -3.97
CA ALA A 126 -18.63 13.36 -2.97
C ALA A 126 -17.85 14.44 -2.20
N GLY A 127 -16.56 14.23 -1.93
CA GLY A 127 -15.68 15.21 -1.31
C GLY A 127 -15.49 16.46 -2.18
N PHE A 128 -15.21 16.26 -3.48
CA PHE A 128 -15.06 17.35 -4.44
C PHE A 128 -16.37 18.12 -4.66
N ASP A 129 -17.52 17.42 -4.74
CA ASP A 129 -18.83 18.06 -4.85
C ASP A 129 -19.14 18.94 -3.64
N ASN A 130 -18.84 18.44 -2.43
CA ASN A 130 -19.02 19.22 -1.20
C ASN A 130 -18.10 20.44 -1.17
N LEU A 131 -16.84 20.29 -1.59
CA LEU A 131 -15.90 21.40 -1.69
C LEU A 131 -16.37 22.44 -2.70
N ALA A 132 -16.80 22.02 -3.88
CA ALA A 132 -17.32 22.89 -4.93
C ALA A 132 -18.53 23.70 -4.43
N LYS A 133 -19.49 23.04 -3.76
CA LYS A 133 -20.63 23.73 -3.12
C LYS A 133 -20.18 24.76 -2.09
N ARG A 134 -19.20 24.41 -1.24
CA ARG A 134 -18.66 25.33 -0.23
C ARG A 134 -17.96 26.53 -0.85
N GLN A 135 -17.20 26.33 -1.92
CA GLN A 135 -16.58 27.42 -2.67
C GLN A 135 -17.64 28.31 -3.32
N GLY A 136 -18.68 27.73 -3.93
CA GLY A 136 -19.80 28.49 -4.51
C GLY A 136 -20.48 29.40 -3.47
N MET A 137 -20.84 28.87 -2.31
CA MET A 137 -21.43 29.66 -1.22
C MET A 137 -20.49 30.76 -0.70
N MET A 138 -19.18 30.50 -0.69
CA MET A 138 -18.19 31.51 -0.28
C MET A 138 -18.10 32.65 -1.28
N LEU A 139 -18.13 32.35 -2.58
CA LEU A 139 -18.14 33.35 -3.65
C LEU A 139 -19.38 34.24 -3.56
N GLU A 140 -20.58 33.65 -3.43
CA GLU A 140 -21.83 34.41 -3.26
C GLU A 140 -21.77 35.34 -2.03
N LYS A 141 -21.18 34.85 -0.93
CA LYS A 141 -21.02 35.65 0.29
C LYS A 141 -20.00 36.78 0.11
N GLN A 142 -18.95 36.57 -0.67
CA GLN A 142 -17.99 37.60 -1.04
C GLN A 142 -18.66 38.67 -1.92
N ASP A 143 -19.44 38.26 -2.93
CA ASP A 143 -20.17 39.20 -3.80
C ASP A 143 -21.13 40.09 -2.99
N SER A 144 -21.91 39.50 -2.08
CA SER A 144 -22.80 40.28 -1.20
C SER A 144 -22.03 41.23 -0.27
N MET A 145 -20.84 40.85 0.18
CA MET A 145 -19.98 41.72 0.99
C MET A 145 -19.45 42.89 0.17
N LEU A 146 -19.02 42.66 -1.08
CA LEU A 146 -18.57 43.70 -2.00
C LEU A 146 -19.69 44.70 -2.30
N GLU A 147 -20.92 44.25 -2.52
CA GLU A 147 -22.08 45.13 -2.72
C GLU A 147 -22.35 46.03 -1.51
N LYS A 148 -22.26 45.47 -0.29
CA LYS A 148 -22.42 46.23 0.96
C LYS A 148 -21.31 47.26 1.13
N GLN A 149 -20.06 46.90 0.83
CA GLN A 149 -18.92 47.82 0.85
C GLN A 149 -19.11 48.97 -0.15
N ASN A 150 -19.52 48.67 -1.39
CA ASN A 150 -19.81 49.69 -2.39
C ASN A 150 -20.93 50.65 -1.95
N SER A 151 -21.96 50.13 -1.28
CA SER A 151 -23.05 50.96 -0.74
C SER A 151 -22.58 51.87 0.41
N LEU A 152 -21.74 51.34 1.30
CA LEU A 152 -21.10 52.11 2.38
C LEU A 152 -20.19 53.21 1.83
N ILE A 153 -19.39 52.92 0.79
CA ILE A 153 -18.54 53.90 0.12
C ILE A 153 -19.40 55.05 -0.42
N LYS A 154 -20.46 54.75 -1.18
CA LYS A 154 -21.37 55.77 -1.73
C LYS A 154 -22.01 56.63 -0.65
N LEU A 155 -22.45 56.04 0.46
CA LEU A 155 -23.03 56.77 1.59
C LEU A 155 -21.99 57.71 2.22
N THR A 156 -20.75 57.23 2.36
CA THR A 156 -19.64 57.99 2.92
C THR A 156 -19.26 59.16 2.02
N GLU A 157 -19.14 58.93 0.70
CA GLU A 157 -18.89 59.98 -0.30
C GLU A 157 -19.98 61.07 -0.28
N LYS A 158 -21.26 60.66 -0.19
CA LYS A 158 -22.38 61.58 -0.05
C LYS A 158 -22.27 62.39 1.24
N GLY A 159 -22.03 61.75 2.38
CA GLY A 159 -21.85 62.43 3.66
C GLY A 159 -20.73 63.46 3.63
N PHE A 160 -19.58 63.15 3.02
CA PHE A 160 -18.50 64.12 2.83
C PHE A 160 -18.89 65.28 1.90
N SER A 161 -19.67 65.03 0.85
CA SER A 161 -20.19 66.07 -0.04
C SER A 161 -21.15 67.01 0.69
N ASP A 162 -22.04 66.45 1.51
CA ASP A 162 -23.02 67.21 2.30
C ASP A 162 -22.29 68.10 3.32
N VAL A 163 -21.35 67.54 4.10
CA VAL A 163 -20.51 68.28 5.06
C VAL A 163 -19.71 69.40 4.37
N LYS A 164 -19.11 69.10 3.21
CA LYS A 164 -18.36 70.11 2.44
C LYS A 164 -19.27 71.25 1.98
N THR A 165 -20.52 70.96 1.65
CA THR A 165 -21.51 71.95 1.24
C THR A 165 -21.93 72.82 2.44
N GLU A 166 -22.29 72.21 3.57
CA GLU A 166 -22.61 72.93 4.80
C GLU A 166 -21.45 73.82 5.27
N MET A 167 -20.21 73.31 5.25
CA MET A 167 -19.02 74.10 5.60
C MET A 167 -18.87 75.32 4.69
N LYS A 168 -19.03 75.16 3.36
CA LYS A 168 -18.95 76.29 2.42
C LYS A 168 -20.00 77.35 2.72
N THR A 169 -21.23 76.93 3.01
CA THR A 169 -22.33 77.82 3.38
C THR A 169 -22.01 78.56 4.67
N GLY A 170 -21.64 77.86 5.74
CA GLY A 170 -21.30 78.46 7.03
C GLY A 170 -20.12 79.43 6.95
N PHE A 171 -19.07 79.10 6.19
CA PHE A 171 -17.96 80.05 5.95
C PHE A 171 -18.42 81.30 5.17
N GLY A 172 -19.36 81.15 4.24
CA GLY A 172 -19.97 82.27 3.52
C GLY A 172 -20.75 83.20 4.45
N GLU A 173 -21.58 82.65 5.32
CA GLU A 173 -22.35 83.39 6.33
C GLU A 173 -21.45 84.15 7.30
N VAL A 174 -20.43 83.48 7.86
CA VAL A 174 -19.44 84.12 8.75
C VAL A 174 -18.74 85.28 8.04
N LYS A 175 -18.33 85.09 6.78
CA LYS A 175 -17.68 86.16 6.00
C LYS A 175 -18.61 87.34 5.77
N GLN A 176 -19.91 87.09 5.56
CA GLN A 176 -20.92 88.12 5.40
C GLN A 176 -21.18 88.89 6.70
N GLU A 177 -21.31 88.20 7.84
CA GLU A 177 -21.46 88.82 9.16
C GLU A 177 -20.26 89.68 9.52
N MET A 178 -19.04 89.16 9.33
CA MET A 178 -17.82 89.94 9.56
C MET A 178 -17.80 91.21 8.69
N GLY A 179 -18.18 91.10 7.41
CA GLY A 179 -18.27 92.24 6.49
C GLY A 179 -19.24 93.33 6.98
N LYS A 180 -20.39 92.94 7.56
CA LYS A 180 -21.35 93.88 8.17
C LYS A 180 -20.77 94.52 9.44
N GLY A 181 -20.18 93.74 10.34
CA GLY A 181 -19.56 94.26 11.56
C GLY A 181 -18.42 95.26 11.28
N PHE A 182 -17.63 95.04 10.23
CA PHE A 182 -16.62 96.02 9.81
C PHE A 182 -17.21 97.28 9.17
N ALA A 183 -18.41 97.21 8.57
CA ALA A 183 -19.10 98.36 8.00
C ALA A 183 -19.76 99.25 9.08
N GLU A 184 -20.13 98.67 10.23
CA GLU A 184 -20.72 99.40 11.37
C GLU A 184 -19.69 100.13 12.24
N VAL A 185 -18.38 99.89 12.04
CA VAL A 185 -17.28 100.47 12.83
C VAL A 185 -16.60 101.66 12.10
N LYS A 186 -17.18 102.16 11.00
CA LYS A 186 -16.75 103.36 10.26
C LYS A 186 -17.75 104.49 10.41
#